data_AF-A0A5E4PJ82-F1
#
_entry.id   AF-A0A5E4PJ82-F1
#
_cell.length_a   1.000
_cell.length_b   1.000
_cell.length_c   1.000
_cell.angle_alpha   90.00
_cell.angle_beta   90.00
_cell.angle_gamma   90.00
#
_symmetry.space_group_name_H-M   'P 1'
#
loop_
_entity.id
_entity.type
_entity.pdbx_description
1 polymer ?
#
loop_
_entity_poly.entity_id
_entity_poly.type
_entity_poly.pdbx_seq_one_letter_code
_entity_poly.pdbx_strand_id
1 'polypeptide(L)'
;MQRLHPGYLQAFNEAFDRYAQQADRPGYQPTFFGRIRHSKSKYPALLEMEHALLSSNIQDQKNIIIQSLLGSKLKANNYSFRTYLVEVLTEQFPDEAWEQFDNKKIVFFQQQNSGEAGPTYLYRGSLQDPDDAFLNGMTEGYQSGDIEDYADVSNYSTGVSTSKSARIASFYTSQIRTDHYGVHEFFGFLYQIHYRDSFGIDIDATQSARTSSYPVTGTKQEVNIIKGIKTEDIVGCGYLDEYGQYVQTRANPRYNPLRVAARVQDKKAMLKQIFTVEQQKASCALL
;
A
#
# COMPACT_ATOMS: atom_id res chain seq x y z
N MET A 1 -13.05 -30.16 -14.02
CA MET A 1 -14.17 -29.58 -13.26
C MET A 1 -14.32 -28.13 -13.67
N GLN A 2 -15.35 -27.80 -14.46
CA GLN A 2 -15.71 -26.40 -14.73
C GLN A 2 -16.27 -25.82 -13.42
N ARG A 3 -15.60 -24.83 -12.83
CA ARG A 3 -16.19 -24.04 -11.75
C ARG A 3 -17.38 -23.30 -12.37
N LEU A 4 -18.59 -23.55 -11.87
CA LEU A 4 -19.73 -22.70 -12.16
C LEU A 4 -19.32 -21.29 -11.72
N HIS A 5 -19.19 -20.36 -12.66
CA HIS A 5 -18.91 -18.98 -12.33
C HIS A 5 -20.07 -18.46 -11.47
N PRO A 6 -19.81 -17.94 -10.26
CA PRO A 6 -20.85 -17.30 -9.47
C PRO A 6 -21.45 -16.15 -10.30
N GLY A 7 -22.77 -15.93 -10.21
CA GLY A 7 -23.42 -14.82 -10.91
C GLY A 7 -23.13 -13.47 -10.24
N TYR A 8 -23.20 -12.36 -10.96
CA TYR A 8 -22.98 -11.02 -10.38
C TYR A 8 -23.99 -10.67 -9.28
N LEU A 9 -25.19 -11.25 -9.30
CA LEU A 9 -26.14 -11.17 -8.18
C LEU A 9 -25.59 -11.80 -6.89
N GLN A 10 -24.84 -12.90 -7.00
CA GLN A 10 -24.19 -13.52 -5.85
C GLN A 10 -23.07 -12.64 -5.30
N ALA A 11 -22.27 -12.03 -6.19
CA ALA A 11 -21.25 -11.06 -5.80
C ALA A 11 -21.86 -9.84 -5.08
N PHE A 12 -22.99 -9.33 -5.57
CA PHE A 12 -23.73 -8.24 -4.93
C PHE A 12 -24.18 -8.62 -3.51
N ASN A 13 -24.77 -9.80 -3.34
CA ASN A 13 -25.26 -10.26 -2.03
C ASN A 13 -24.12 -10.46 -1.03
N GLU A 14 -23.02 -11.09 -1.46
CA GLU A 14 -21.85 -11.25 -0.60
C GLU A 14 -21.23 -9.89 -0.23
N ALA A 15 -21.16 -8.94 -1.17
CA ALA A 15 -20.70 -7.59 -0.89
C ALA A 15 -21.61 -6.86 0.10
N PHE A 16 -22.92 -7.07 0.01
CA PHE A 16 -23.88 -6.48 0.92
C PHE A 16 -23.72 -7.07 2.33
N ASP A 17 -23.51 -8.37 2.44
CA ASP A 17 -23.27 -9.03 3.72
C ASP A 17 -21.96 -8.53 4.37
N ARG A 18 -20.85 -8.47 3.60
CA ARG A 18 -19.57 -7.90 4.07
C ARG A 18 -19.74 -6.44 4.50
N TYR A 19 -20.48 -5.64 3.74
CA TYR A 19 -20.81 -4.26 4.08
C TYR A 19 -21.62 -4.17 5.37
N ALA A 20 -22.71 -4.92 5.51
CA ALA A 20 -23.58 -4.89 6.68
C ALA A 20 -22.87 -5.39 7.95
N GLN A 21 -21.92 -6.32 7.82
CA GLN A 21 -21.11 -6.85 8.92
C GLN A 21 -19.90 -5.97 9.26
N GLN A 22 -19.62 -4.91 8.47
CA GLN A 22 -18.40 -4.09 8.63
C GLN A 22 -17.14 -4.95 8.57
N ALA A 23 -17.05 -5.85 7.58
CA ALA A 23 -15.92 -6.77 7.47
C ALA A 23 -14.58 -6.01 7.47
N ASP A 24 -13.65 -6.43 8.35
CA ASP A 24 -12.35 -5.77 8.53
C ASP A 24 -11.58 -5.69 7.21
N ARG A 25 -11.25 -4.47 6.80
CA ARG A 25 -10.38 -4.19 5.66
C ARG A 25 -8.94 -3.94 6.14
N PRO A 26 -7.93 -4.69 5.68
CA PRO A 26 -6.55 -4.47 6.09
C PRO A 26 -6.09 -3.04 5.82
N GLY A 27 -5.54 -2.36 6.82
CA GLY A 27 -5.00 -1.00 6.69
C GLY A 27 -5.98 0.14 6.96
N TYR A 28 -7.29 -0.12 6.98
CA TYR A 28 -8.28 0.91 7.28
C TYR A 28 -8.79 0.80 8.71
N GLN A 29 -8.87 1.92 9.44
CA GLN A 29 -9.47 1.94 10.77
C GLN A 29 -10.98 2.19 10.72
N PRO A 30 -11.80 1.41 11.45
CA PRO A 30 -13.23 1.68 11.55
C PRO A 30 -13.42 3.02 12.28
N THR A 31 -13.86 4.06 11.57
CA THR A 31 -14.17 5.34 12.19
C THR A 31 -15.48 5.25 12.97
N PHE A 32 -15.70 6.13 13.95
CA PHE A 32 -16.97 6.22 14.69
C PHE A 32 -18.18 6.32 13.73
N PHE A 33 -18.05 7.12 12.66
CA PHE A 33 -19.07 7.22 11.60
C PHE A 33 -19.15 5.96 10.72
N GLY A 34 -18.05 5.24 10.53
CA GLY A 34 -18.02 3.91 9.92
C GLY A 34 -18.75 2.85 10.75
N ARG A 35 -18.91 3.01 12.06
CA ARG A 35 -19.72 2.08 12.88
C ARG A 35 -21.22 2.37 12.78
N ILE A 36 -21.59 3.62 12.53
CA ILE A 36 -22.99 4.09 12.56
C ILE A 36 -23.67 4.02 11.18
N ARG A 37 -22.90 4.07 10.08
CA ARG A 37 -23.44 4.16 8.71
C ARG A 37 -23.77 2.82 8.03
N HIS A 38 -23.54 1.69 8.70
CA HIS A 38 -23.77 0.37 8.13
C HIS A 38 -25.11 -0.16 8.62
N SER A 39 -26.13 0.00 7.80
CA SER A 39 -27.45 -0.55 8.06
C SER A 39 -27.53 -1.96 7.47
N LYS A 40 -28.24 -2.86 8.16
CA LYS A 40 -28.70 -4.12 7.57
C LYS A 40 -29.77 -3.91 6.49
N SER A 41 -30.30 -2.68 6.36
CA SER A 41 -31.28 -2.32 5.34
C SER A 41 -30.60 -1.70 4.13
N LYS A 42 -30.98 -2.19 2.94
CA LYS A 42 -30.57 -1.62 1.65
C LYS A 42 -31.18 -0.23 1.47
N TYR A 43 -30.37 0.76 1.11
CA TYR A 43 -30.85 2.08 0.70
C TYR A 43 -31.35 2.03 -0.76
N PRO A 44 -32.14 3.02 -1.24
CA PRO A 44 -32.84 2.92 -2.52
C PRO A 44 -31.98 2.51 -3.71
N ALA A 45 -30.77 3.05 -3.84
CA ALA A 45 -29.87 2.69 -4.94
C ALA A 45 -29.41 1.21 -4.91
N LEU A 46 -29.29 0.59 -3.73
CA LEU A 46 -28.99 -0.84 -3.64
C LEU A 46 -30.20 -1.71 -3.99
N LEU A 47 -31.40 -1.28 -3.63
CA LEU A 47 -32.64 -1.96 -4.03
C LEU A 47 -32.84 -1.89 -5.54
N GLU A 48 -32.65 -0.71 -6.14
CA GLU A 48 -32.68 -0.52 -7.60
C GLU A 48 -31.70 -1.46 -8.30
N MET A 49 -30.46 -1.53 -7.80
CA MET A 49 -29.42 -2.40 -8.35
C MET A 49 -29.77 -3.88 -8.20
N GLU A 50 -30.22 -4.32 -7.02
CA GLU A 50 -30.63 -5.71 -6.78
C GLU A 50 -31.79 -6.14 -7.69
N HIS A 51 -32.82 -5.30 -7.82
CA HIS A 51 -33.95 -5.56 -8.71
C HIS A 51 -33.50 -5.68 -10.16
N ALA A 52 -32.63 -4.78 -10.63
CA ALA A 52 -32.07 -4.85 -11.98
C ALA A 52 -31.28 -6.15 -12.19
N LEU A 53 -30.44 -6.54 -11.22
CA LEU A 53 -29.66 -7.78 -11.29
C LEU A 53 -30.55 -9.03 -11.34
N LEU A 54 -31.63 -9.07 -10.54
CA LEU A 54 -32.60 -10.16 -10.51
C LEU A 54 -33.36 -10.33 -11.83
N SER A 55 -33.63 -9.23 -12.54
CA SER A 55 -34.39 -9.24 -13.79
C SER A 55 -33.55 -9.45 -15.06
N SER A 56 -32.23 -9.59 -14.93
CA SER A 56 -31.29 -9.55 -16.05
C SER A 56 -30.48 -10.85 -16.22
N ASN A 57 -30.04 -11.13 -17.45
CA ASN A 57 -29.08 -12.20 -17.72
C ASN A 57 -27.66 -11.80 -17.27
N ILE A 58 -26.71 -12.74 -17.28
CA ILE A 58 -25.35 -12.53 -16.75
C ILE A 58 -24.59 -11.38 -17.45
N GLN A 59 -24.75 -11.21 -18.77
CA GLN A 59 -24.07 -10.16 -19.52
C GLN A 59 -24.63 -8.78 -19.16
N ASP A 60 -25.95 -8.67 -19.05
CA ASP A 60 -26.62 -7.43 -18.64
C ASP A 60 -26.31 -7.08 -17.18
N GLN A 61 -26.18 -8.09 -16.32
CA GLN A 61 -25.76 -7.88 -14.93
C GLN A 61 -24.39 -7.22 -14.83
N LYS A 62 -23.40 -7.64 -15.65
CA LYS A 62 -22.09 -6.99 -15.71
C LYS A 62 -22.21 -5.50 -16.02
N ASN A 63 -23.01 -5.16 -17.03
CA ASN A 63 -23.24 -3.79 -17.43
C ASN A 63 -23.91 -2.96 -16.32
N ILE A 64 -24.90 -3.53 -15.62
CA ILE A 64 -25.54 -2.89 -14.45
C ILE A 64 -24.51 -2.55 -13.36
N ILE A 65 -23.60 -3.49 -13.07
CA ILE A 65 -22.53 -3.26 -12.10
C ILE A 65 -21.62 -2.13 -12.56
N ILE A 66 -21.12 -2.17 -13.80
CA ILE A 66 -20.22 -1.14 -14.35
C ILE A 66 -20.88 0.25 -14.25
N GLN A 67 -22.14 0.37 -14.68
CA GLN A 67 -22.87 1.64 -14.62
C GLN A 67 -23.04 2.13 -13.17
N SER A 68 -23.29 1.22 -12.24
CA SER A 68 -23.43 1.55 -10.82
C SER A 68 -22.10 2.01 -10.19
N LEU A 69 -20.97 1.41 -10.60
CA LEU A 69 -19.63 1.76 -10.12
C LEU A 69 -19.09 3.08 -10.69
N LEU A 70 -19.51 3.43 -11.90
CA LEU A 70 -19.24 4.72 -12.56
C LEU A 70 -20.18 5.84 -12.09
N GLY A 71 -21.39 5.50 -11.65
CA GLY A 71 -22.39 6.45 -11.19
C GLY A 71 -22.09 7.06 -9.82
N SER A 72 -22.73 8.20 -9.52
CA SER A 72 -22.58 8.92 -8.25
C SER A 72 -23.44 8.36 -7.10
N LYS A 73 -24.34 7.41 -7.39
CA LYS A 73 -25.28 6.84 -6.41
C LYS A 73 -24.59 5.98 -5.35
N LEU A 74 -23.50 5.31 -5.71
CA LEU A 74 -22.68 4.54 -4.78
C LEU A 74 -21.53 5.40 -4.28
N LYS A 75 -21.54 5.74 -2.98
CA LYS A 75 -20.46 6.54 -2.38
C LYS A 75 -19.13 5.81 -2.55
N ALA A 76 -18.06 6.52 -2.91
CA ALA A 76 -16.71 5.99 -2.98
C ALA A 76 -15.91 6.36 -1.71
N ASN A 77 -16.05 5.56 -0.66
CA ASN A 77 -15.23 5.68 0.55
C ASN A 77 -14.86 4.29 1.09
N ASN A 78 -13.85 4.22 1.96
CA ASN A 78 -13.21 2.97 2.40
C ASN A 78 -14.16 1.92 3.00
N TYR A 79 -15.33 2.32 3.48
CA TYR A 79 -16.32 1.43 4.10
C TYR A 79 -17.67 1.45 3.36
N SER A 80 -17.71 2.01 2.17
CA SER A 80 -18.92 2.02 1.35
C SER A 80 -19.23 0.65 0.78
N PHE A 81 -20.52 0.37 0.50
CA PHE A 81 -20.92 -0.82 -0.24
C PHE A 81 -20.14 -0.96 -1.56
N ARG A 82 -19.89 0.15 -2.27
CA ARG A 82 -19.12 0.19 -3.53
C ARG A 82 -17.78 -0.53 -3.38
N THR A 83 -17.08 -0.27 -2.30
CA THR A 83 -15.76 -0.83 -2.05
C THR A 83 -15.81 -2.33 -1.80
N TYR A 84 -16.73 -2.80 -0.94
CA TYR A 84 -16.93 -4.25 -0.74
C TYR A 84 -17.37 -4.96 -2.02
N LEU A 85 -18.18 -4.29 -2.85
CA LEU A 85 -18.60 -4.82 -4.15
C LEU A 85 -17.41 -5.03 -5.08
N VAL A 86 -16.51 -4.06 -5.20
CA VAL A 86 -15.30 -4.20 -6.04
C VAL A 86 -14.38 -5.29 -5.51
N GLU A 87 -14.22 -5.42 -4.19
CA GLU A 87 -13.42 -6.49 -3.58
C GLU A 87 -13.96 -7.89 -3.94
N VAL A 88 -15.26 -8.11 -3.73
CA VAL A 88 -15.90 -9.39 -4.07
C VAL A 88 -15.82 -9.68 -5.56
N LEU A 89 -16.02 -8.67 -6.42
CA LEU A 89 -15.90 -8.85 -7.87
C LEU A 89 -14.47 -9.22 -8.29
N THR A 90 -13.46 -8.61 -7.69
CA THR A 90 -12.04 -8.92 -7.96
C THR A 90 -11.71 -10.35 -7.51
N GLU A 91 -12.26 -10.80 -6.38
CA GLU A 91 -12.05 -12.15 -5.86
C GLU A 91 -12.77 -13.23 -6.70
N GLN A 92 -14.00 -12.96 -7.14
CA GLN A 92 -14.82 -13.92 -7.87
C GLN A 92 -14.56 -13.93 -9.40
N PHE A 93 -14.12 -12.81 -9.96
CA PHE A 93 -13.86 -12.63 -11.40
C PHE A 93 -12.49 -11.97 -11.65
N PRO A 94 -11.38 -12.65 -11.29
CA PRO A 94 -10.03 -12.07 -11.34
C PRO A 94 -9.57 -11.67 -12.75
N ASP A 95 -10.15 -12.26 -13.80
CA ASP A 95 -9.78 -12.01 -15.20
C ASP A 95 -10.48 -10.78 -15.81
N GLU A 96 -11.35 -10.09 -15.05
CA GLU A 96 -12.22 -9.03 -15.57
C GLU A 96 -11.79 -7.60 -15.19
N ALA A 97 -10.61 -7.45 -14.58
CA ALA A 97 -10.01 -6.16 -14.24
C ALA A 97 -10.93 -5.23 -13.41
N TRP A 98 -11.66 -5.78 -12.43
CA TRP A 98 -12.58 -5.02 -11.57
C TRP A 98 -11.84 -4.02 -10.67
N GLU A 99 -10.56 -4.25 -10.38
CA GLU A 99 -9.70 -3.39 -9.57
C GLU A 99 -9.59 -1.96 -10.11
N GLN A 100 -9.83 -1.73 -11.40
CA GLN A 100 -9.86 -0.38 -11.99
C GLN A 100 -10.93 0.54 -11.37
N PHE A 101 -11.96 -0.04 -10.73
CA PHE A 101 -12.99 0.71 -10.03
C PHE A 101 -12.63 0.97 -8.56
N ASP A 102 -11.56 0.38 -8.04
CA ASP A 102 -11.06 0.62 -6.67
C ASP A 102 -10.09 1.80 -6.65
N ASN A 103 -10.63 3.02 -6.58
CA ASN A 103 -9.84 4.25 -6.40
C ASN A 103 -9.12 4.33 -5.04
N LYS A 104 -9.31 3.32 -4.18
CA LYS A 104 -8.64 3.16 -2.89
C LYS A 104 -7.74 1.93 -2.85
N LYS A 105 -7.52 1.24 -3.96
CA LYS A 105 -6.64 0.07 -4.01
C LYS A 105 -5.29 0.40 -3.41
N ILE A 106 -4.77 -0.48 -2.56
CA ILE A 106 -3.39 -0.44 -2.05
C ILE A 106 -2.69 -1.68 -2.58
N VAL A 107 -1.61 -1.48 -3.32
CA VAL A 107 -0.77 -2.58 -3.81
C VAL A 107 0.47 -2.64 -2.95
N PHE A 108 0.59 -3.73 -2.19
CA PHE A 108 1.82 -3.99 -1.44
C PHE A 108 2.89 -4.52 -2.39
N PHE A 109 4.11 -4.00 -2.25
CA PHE A 109 5.27 -4.55 -2.92
C PHE A 109 5.51 -5.97 -2.39
N GLN A 110 5.54 -6.92 -3.32
CA GLN A 110 5.85 -8.32 -3.05
C GLN A 110 7.22 -8.62 -3.65
N GLN A 111 7.99 -9.46 -2.98
CA GLN A 111 9.12 -10.13 -3.61
C GLN A 111 8.59 -10.82 -4.86
N GLN A 112 9.09 -10.42 -6.04
CA GLN A 112 8.63 -11.03 -7.27
C GLN A 112 8.96 -12.52 -7.21
N ASN A 113 7.95 -13.36 -7.36
CA ASN A 113 8.10 -14.79 -7.66
C ASN A 113 8.58 -14.98 -9.11
N SER A 114 9.50 -14.14 -9.60
CA SER A 114 10.30 -14.52 -10.75
C SER A 114 11.12 -15.72 -10.28
N GLY A 115 11.22 -16.78 -11.08
CA GLY A 115 11.95 -18.02 -10.73
C GLY A 115 13.46 -17.85 -10.45
N GLU A 116 13.93 -16.63 -10.18
CA GLU A 116 15.26 -16.29 -9.72
C GLU A 116 15.33 -16.44 -8.20
N ALA A 117 16.02 -17.48 -7.74
CA ALA A 117 16.31 -17.71 -6.34
C ALA A 117 17.29 -16.63 -5.83
N GLY A 118 16.78 -15.47 -5.42
CA GLY A 118 17.62 -14.37 -4.95
C GLY A 118 16.91 -13.37 -4.04
N PRO A 119 17.68 -12.64 -3.20
CA PRO A 119 17.15 -11.58 -2.35
C PRO A 119 16.61 -10.41 -3.19
N THR A 120 15.49 -9.82 -2.76
CA THR A 120 14.98 -8.57 -3.33
C THR A 120 15.63 -7.38 -2.65
N TYR A 121 16.28 -6.51 -3.42
CA TYR A 121 16.91 -5.30 -2.90
C TYR A 121 16.11 -4.04 -3.23
N LEU A 122 16.01 -3.17 -2.25
CA LEU A 122 15.56 -1.78 -2.38
C LEU A 122 16.71 -0.86 -2.00
N TYR A 123 16.64 0.39 -2.46
CA TYR A 123 17.70 1.38 -2.28
C TYR A 123 17.14 2.67 -1.67
N ARG A 124 17.95 3.33 -0.84
CA ARG A 124 17.58 4.61 -0.24
C ARG A 124 18.76 5.56 -0.22
N GLY A 125 18.60 6.72 -0.84
CA GLY A 125 19.48 7.86 -0.59
C GLY A 125 19.04 8.56 0.71
N SER A 126 19.99 8.81 1.61
CA SER A 126 19.71 9.44 2.90
C SER A 126 20.91 10.23 3.41
N LEU A 127 20.65 11.32 4.14
CA LEU A 127 21.68 12.06 4.88
C LEU A 127 22.00 11.44 6.25
N GLN A 128 21.24 10.41 6.67
CA GLN A 128 21.51 9.68 7.91
C GLN A 128 22.88 9.00 7.83
N ASP A 129 23.68 9.14 8.88
CA ASP A 129 25.01 8.55 8.95
C ASP A 129 24.96 7.00 9.01
N PRO A 130 25.90 6.27 8.39
CA PRO A 130 25.88 4.82 8.41
C PRO A 130 26.00 4.21 9.81
N ASP A 131 26.73 4.84 10.74
CA ASP A 131 26.81 4.35 12.12
C ASP A 131 25.45 4.36 12.80
N ASP A 132 24.69 5.44 12.60
CA ASP A 132 23.33 5.57 13.13
C ASP A 132 22.37 4.61 12.43
N ALA A 133 22.38 4.56 11.09
CA ALA A 133 21.52 3.67 10.32
C ALA A 133 21.77 2.19 10.66
N PHE A 134 23.04 1.79 10.85
CA PHE A 134 23.39 0.42 11.22
C PHE A 134 23.13 0.14 12.70
N LEU A 135 23.07 1.14 13.57
CA LEU A 135 22.75 0.94 14.98
C LEU A 135 21.24 0.85 15.19
N ASN A 136 20.50 1.80 14.64
CA ASN A 136 19.10 2.09 14.98
C ASN A 136 18.10 1.78 13.85
N GLY A 137 18.58 1.47 12.65
CA GLY A 137 17.74 1.33 11.47
C GLY A 137 17.32 2.69 10.91
N MET A 138 16.22 2.69 10.17
CA MET A 138 15.65 3.90 9.59
C MET A 138 14.17 3.96 9.91
N THR A 139 13.73 5.00 10.60
CA THR A 139 12.33 5.18 10.99
C THR A 139 11.68 6.29 10.19
N GLU A 140 10.36 6.21 10.07
CA GLU A 140 9.56 7.28 9.48
C GLU A 140 9.60 8.55 10.34
N GLY A 141 9.48 9.72 9.70
CA GLY A 141 9.45 11.00 10.42
C GLY A 141 8.11 11.23 11.13
N TYR A 142 7.04 10.68 10.58
CA TYR A 142 5.68 10.71 11.13
C TYR A 142 5.01 9.34 10.96
N GLN A 143 4.37 8.84 12.03
CA GLN A 143 3.59 7.60 11.98
C GLN A 143 2.12 7.98 11.80
N SER A 144 1.50 7.54 10.69
CA SER A 144 0.08 7.80 10.46
C SER A 144 -0.79 6.62 10.91
N GLY A 145 -1.97 6.94 11.45
CA GLY A 145 -3.06 5.99 11.68
C GLY A 145 -3.85 5.59 10.42
N ASP A 146 -3.59 6.24 9.28
CA ASP A 146 -4.25 5.99 8.00
C ASP A 146 -3.28 5.42 6.95
N ILE A 147 -3.60 4.26 6.38
CA ILE A 147 -2.79 3.63 5.31
C ILE A 147 -2.75 4.49 4.03
N GLU A 148 -3.74 5.35 3.81
CA GLU A 148 -3.75 6.23 2.62
C GLU A 148 -2.58 7.20 2.63
N ASP A 149 -2.14 7.66 3.81
CA ASP A 149 -1.00 8.56 3.94
C ASP A 149 0.32 7.89 3.52
N TYR A 150 0.40 6.57 3.64
CA TYR A 150 1.54 5.78 3.19
C TYR A 150 1.54 5.54 1.67
N ALA A 151 0.39 5.65 1.01
CA ALA A 151 0.21 5.45 -0.41
C ALA A 151 0.16 6.76 -1.22
N ASP A 152 0.17 7.91 -0.54
CA ASP A 152 0.14 9.23 -1.15
C ASP A 152 1.52 9.61 -1.72
N VAL A 153 1.56 9.86 -3.03
CA VAL A 153 2.76 10.28 -3.77
C VAL A 153 3.33 11.62 -3.29
N SER A 154 2.50 12.45 -2.65
CA SER A 154 2.85 13.80 -2.20
C SER A 154 3.27 13.85 -0.73
N ASN A 155 3.06 12.77 0.03
CA ASN A 155 3.42 12.73 1.43
C ASN A 155 4.88 12.28 1.60
N TYR A 156 5.73 13.19 2.08
CA TYR A 156 7.16 12.94 2.26
C TYR A 156 7.56 12.58 3.70
N SER A 157 6.61 12.60 4.64
CA SER A 157 6.88 12.41 6.07
C SER A 157 6.46 11.04 6.61
N THR A 158 5.51 10.39 5.94
CA THR A 158 4.90 9.14 6.39
C THR A 158 5.57 7.94 5.73
N GLY A 159 6.05 6.99 6.54
CA GLY A 159 6.83 5.84 6.06
C GLY A 159 8.29 6.17 5.75
N VAL A 160 9.02 5.14 5.30
CA VAL A 160 10.40 5.25 4.84
C VAL A 160 10.45 4.97 3.34
N SER A 161 10.56 6.04 2.56
CA SER A 161 10.65 6.00 1.10
C SER A 161 11.92 5.26 0.64
N THR A 162 11.75 4.26 -0.22
CA THR A 162 12.83 3.52 -0.88
C THR A 162 12.54 3.40 -2.37
N SER A 163 13.54 3.09 -3.19
CA SER A 163 13.40 2.88 -4.62
C SER A 163 13.83 1.48 -5.02
N LYS A 164 13.17 0.94 -6.05
CA LYS A 164 13.61 -0.29 -6.72
C LYS A 164 14.91 -0.09 -7.52
N SER A 165 15.28 1.16 -7.80
CA SER A 165 16.47 1.52 -8.58
C SER A 165 17.50 2.28 -7.76
N ALA A 166 18.72 1.74 -7.69
CA ALA A 166 19.85 2.39 -7.04
C ALA A 166 20.17 3.76 -7.68
N ARG A 167 20.03 3.86 -9.01
CA ARG A 167 20.18 5.11 -9.77
C ARG A 167 19.17 6.18 -9.41
N ILE A 168 17.92 5.78 -9.15
CA ILE A 168 16.91 6.74 -8.72
C ILE A 168 17.17 7.15 -7.26
N ALA A 169 17.49 6.18 -6.39
CA ALA A 169 17.81 6.44 -5.00
C ALA A 169 19.03 7.36 -4.82
N SER A 170 20.03 7.30 -5.70
CA SER A 170 21.23 8.13 -5.62
C SER A 170 20.94 9.63 -5.79
N PHE A 171 19.85 10.02 -6.47
CA PHE A 171 19.47 11.45 -6.54
C PHE A 171 19.07 12.03 -5.18
N TYR A 172 18.75 11.17 -4.21
CA TYR A 172 18.36 11.56 -2.85
C TYR A 172 19.52 11.48 -1.85
N THR A 173 20.76 11.27 -2.32
CA THR A 173 21.96 11.38 -1.48
C THR A 173 22.48 12.81 -1.39
N SER A 174 21.86 13.77 -2.07
CA SER A 174 22.26 15.17 -2.03
C SER A 174 21.09 16.05 -1.63
N GLN A 175 21.31 17.00 -0.73
CA GLN A 175 20.32 18.04 -0.39
C GLN A 175 20.98 19.42 -0.47
N ILE A 176 20.34 20.35 -1.16
CA ILE A 176 20.73 21.76 -1.15
C ILE A 176 19.85 22.48 -0.13
N ARG A 177 20.45 23.21 0.81
CA ARG A 177 19.75 24.13 1.72
C ARG A 177 20.26 25.54 1.51
N THR A 178 19.33 26.48 1.45
CA THR A 178 19.63 27.91 1.39
C THR A 178 19.24 28.53 2.71
N ASP A 179 20.19 29.14 3.41
CA ASP A 179 19.95 29.92 4.61
C ASP A 179 20.59 31.32 4.49
N HIS A 180 20.61 32.08 5.59
CA HIS A 180 21.15 33.44 5.59
C HIS A 180 22.69 33.51 5.41
N TYR A 181 23.39 32.38 5.47
CA TYR A 181 24.83 32.27 5.22
C TYR A 181 25.18 31.79 3.81
N GLY A 182 24.18 31.34 3.04
CA GLY A 182 24.32 31.03 1.62
C GLY A 182 23.71 29.70 1.23
N VAL A 183 24.24 29.12 0.16
CA VAL A 183 23.82 27.81 -0.37
C VAL A 183 24.77 26.75 0.15
N HIS A 184 24.23 25.79 0.89
CA HIS A 184 24.96 24.66 1.47
C HIS A 184 24.51 23.36 0.80
N GLU A 185 25.47 22.58 0.31
CA GLU A 185 25.23 21.25 -0.25
C GLU A 185 25.62 20.18 0.78
N PHE A 186 24.68 19.28 1.06
CA PHE A 186 24.86 18.16 1.97
C PHE A 186 24.91 16.87 1.15
N PHE A 187 25.98 16.11 1.34
CA PHE A 187 26.16 14.79 0.75
C PHE A 187 25.87 13.71 1.80
N GLY A 188 25.10 12.71 1.39
CA GLY A 188 24.71 11.56 2.19
C GLY A 188 25.15 10.26 1.55
N PHE A 189 24.39 9.21 1.82
CA PHE A 189 24.77 7.83 1.57
C PHE A 189 23.67 7.08 0.82
N LEU A 190 24.09 6.19 -0.09
CA LEU A 190 23.20 5.26 -0.78
C LEU A 190 23.22 3.92 -0.04
N TYR A 191 22.09 3.56 0.54
CA TYR A 191 21.91 2.31 1.28
C TYR A 191 21.28 1.24 0.40
N GLN A 192 21.75 0.00 0.54
CA GLN A 192 21.11 -1.20 0.00
C GLN A 192 20.38 -1.94 1.12
N ILE A 193 19.13 -2.29 0.85
CA ILE A 193 18.19 -2.84 1.83
C ILE A 193 17.68 -4.17 1.27
N HIS A 194 17.88 -5.26 2.01
CA HIS A 194 17.27 -6.55 1.70
C HIS A 194 15.80 -6.50 2.14
N TYR A 195 14.90 -6.31 1.18
CA TYR A 195 13.46 -6.29 1.44
C TYR A 195 12.93 -7.72 1.61
N ARG A 196 12.29 -7.99 2.75
CA ARG A 196 11.81 -9.30 3.17
C ARG A 196 10.33 -9.28 3.51
N ASP A 197 9.56 -8.59 2.69
CA ASP A 197 8.10 -8.63 2.67
C ASP A 197 7.37 -8.50 4.00
N SER A 198 6.89 -7.29 4.30
CA SER A 198 5.63 -7.22 5.05
C SER A 198 4.91 -5.88 4.97
N PHE A 199 5.58 -4.76 4.67
CA PHE A 199 4.93 -3.45 4.78
C PHE A 199 5.38 -2.40 3.75
N GLY A 200 5.97 -2.79 2.62
CA GLY A 200 6.23 -1.86 1.52
C GLY A 200 4.96 -1.66 0.68
N ILE A 201 4.51 -0.43 0.50
CA ILE A 201 3.49 -0.08 -0.51
C ILE A 201 4.22 0.23 -1.81
N ASP A 202 3.88 -0.48 -2.88
CA ASP A 202 4.36 -0.17 -4.22
C ASP A 202 3.56 1.02 -4.76
N ILE A 203 4.18 2.20 -4.76
CA ILE A 203 3.49 3.44 -5.08
C ILE A 203 3.02 3.44 -6.54
N ASP A 204 3.89 3.08 -7.48
CA ASP A 204 3.54 3.09 -8.90
C ASP A 204 2.44 2.06 -9.21
N ALA A 205 2.53 0.86 -8.65
CA ALA A 205 1.50 -0.16 -8.84
C ALA A 205 0.17 0.26 -8.18
N THR A 206 0.23 0.92 -7.02
CA THR A 206 -0.93 1.48 -6.34
C THR A 206 -1.60 2.57 -7.19
N GLN A 207 -0.83 3.53 -7.70
CA GLN A 207 -1.37 4.62 -8.52
C GLN A 207 -1.92 4.13 -9.86
N SER A 208 -1.24 3.17 -10.49
CA SER A 208 -1.71 2.54 -11.73
C SER A 208 -3.03 1.78 -11.54
N ALA A 209 -3.19 1.11 -10.39
CA ALA A 209 -4.43 0.43 -10.04
C ALA A 209 -5.59 1.41 -9.76
N ARG A 210 -5.28 2.58 -9.20
CA ARG A 210 -6.26 3.64 -8.91
C ARG A 210 -6.65 4.45 -10.16
N THR A 211 -5.70 4.67 -11.07
CA THR A 211 -5.85 5.55 -12.23
C THR A 211 -5.10 4.99 -13.44
N SER A 212 -5.83 4.57 -14.47
CA SER A 212 -5.25 4.02 -15.71
C SER A 212 -4.39 5.00 -16.50
N SER A 213 -4.52 6.30 -16.25
CA SER A 213 -3.71 7.36 -16.88
C SER A 213 -2.46 7.76 -16.07
N TYR A 214 -2.12 7.03 -15.01
CA TYR A 214 -0.92 7.35 -14.22
C TYR A 214 0.36 7.09 -15.03
N PRO A 215 1.23 8.10 -15.23
CA PRO A 215 2.45 7.92 -16.00
C PRO A 215 3.48 7.15 -15.17
N VAL A 216 3.73 5.89 -15.52
CA VAL A 216 4.74 5.03 -14.87
C VAL A 216 6.17 5.46 -15.22
N THR A 217 6.37 6.20 -16.31
CA THR A 217 7.70 6.62 -16.77
C THR A 217 8.22 7.81 -15.97
N GLY A 218 9.43 7.70 -15.40
CA GLY A 218 10.09 8.79 -14.68
C GLY A 218 9.68 8.94 -13.21
N THR A 219 8.96 7.96 -12.65
CA THR A 219 8.59 7.91 -11.23
C THR A 219 9.80 7.57 -10.36
N LYS A 220 9.65 7.73 -9.04
CA LYS A 220 10.65 7.33 -8.05
C LYS A 220 10.84 5.81 -7.95
N GLN A 221 10.01 5.01 -8.65
CA GLN A 221 9.91 3.56 -8.48
C GLN A 221 9.78 3.18 -7.01
N GLU A 222 8.91 3.92 -6.32
CA GLU A 222 8.91 4.00 -4.88
C GLU A 222 8.24 2.78 -4.24
N VAL A 223 8.91 2.26 -3.22
CA VAL A 223 8.32 1.36 -2.24
C VAL A 223 8.38 2.09 -0.90
N ASN A 224 7.22 2.54 -0.42
CA ASN A 224 7.13 3.24 0.87
C ASN A 224 6.95 2.23 2.00
N ILE A 225 7.91 2.14 2.92
CA ILE A 225 7.92 1.13 3.99
C ILE A 225 7.25 1.70 5.24
N ILE A 226 6.16 1.07 5.69
CA ILE A 226 5.44 1.44 6.93
C ILE A 226 6.31 1.06 8.15
N LYS A 227 6.36 1.91 9.19
CA LYS A 227 7.16 1.77 10.43
C LYS A 227 8.68 1.80 10.28
N GLY A 228 9.19 1.69 9.06
CA GLY A 228 10.61 1.82 8.74
C GLY A 228 11.36 0.50 8.54
N ILE A 229 12.68 0.65 8.43
CA ILE A 229 13.64 -0.39 8.05
C ILE A 229 14.43 -0.78 9.28
N LYS A 230 14.44 -2.06 9.62
CA LYS A 230 15.26 -2.55 10.73
C LYS A 230 16.71 -2.65 10.31
N THR A 231 17.61 -2.45 11.28
CA THR A 231 19.05 -2.64 11.12
C THR A 231 19.42 -3.93 10.40
N GLU A 232 18.79 -5.06 10.73
CA GLU A 232 19.17 -6.37 10.18
C GLU A 232 18.78 -6.58 8.72
N ASP A 233 18.03 -5.64 8.14
CA ASP A 233 17.67 -5.59 6.72
C ASP A 233 18.57 -4.67 5.90
N ILE A 234 19.34 -3.78 6.55
CA ILE A 234 20.28 -2.90 5.86
C ILE A 234 21.55 -3.70 5.57
N VAL A 235 21.86 -3.91 4.30
CA VAL A 235 23.03 -4.68 3.85
C VAL A 235 24.31 -3.87 4.06
N GLY A 236 24.25 -2.59 3.69
CA GLY A 236 25.37 -1.68 3.74
C GLY A 236 25.08 -0.35 3.04
N CYS A 237 26.11 0.47 2.92
CA CYS A 237 26.08 1.69 2.13
C CYS A 237 27.21 1.70 1.08
N GLY A 238 27.02 2.49 0.03
CA GLY A 238 27.87 2.48 -1.15
C GLY A 238 27.63 3.66 -2.09
N TYR A 239 28.08 3.50 -3.33
CA TYR A 239 27.90 4.45 -4.42
C TYR A 239 27.54 3.72 -5.73
N LEU A 240 27.29 4.48 -6.79
CA LEU A 240 27.13 3.93 -8.15
C LEU A 240 28.42 4.13 -8.94
N ASP A 241 28.95 3.06 -9.53
CA ASP A 241 30.10 3.17 -10.42
C ASP A 241 29.75 3.88 -11.75
N GLU A 242 30.75 4.02 -12.63
CA GLU A 242 30.59 4.64 -13.95
C GLU A 242 29.56 3.93 -14.86
N TYR A 243 29.23 2.68 -14.57
CA TYR A 243 28.23 1.88 -15.28
C TYR A 243 26.86 1.91 -14.60
N GLY A 244 26.71 2.68 -13.51
CA GLY A 244 25.48 2.78 -12.74
C GLY A 244 25.20 1.56 -11.86
N GLN A 245 26.20 0.72 -11.61
CA GLN A 245 26.09 -0.45 -10.72
C GLN A 245 26.35 -0.04 -9.28
N TYR A 246 25.57 -0.61 -8.36
CA TYR A 246 25.79 -0.39 -6.93
C TYR A 246 27.07 -1.08 -6.46
N VAL A 247 27.98 -0.28 -5.90
CA VAL A 247 29.22 -0.75 -5.27
C VAL A 247 29.13 -0.45 -3.77
N GLN A 248 29.05 -1.51 -2.97
CA GLN A 248 29.07 -1.40 -1.52
C GLN A 248 30.47 -1.01 -1.03
N THR A 249 30.57 0.08 -0.27
CA THR A 249 31.83 0.52 0.34
C THR A 249 31.92 0.14 1.81
N ARG A 250 30.78 -0.02 2.47
CA ARG A 250 30.71 -0.35 3.89
C ARG A 250 29.59 -1.36 4.16
N ALA A 251 29.98 -2.53 4.66
CA ALA A 251 29.03 -3.54 5.11
C ALA A 251 28.45 -3.18 6.48
N ASN A 252 27.16 -3.46 6.67
CA ASN A 252 26.55 -3.40 7.98
C ASN A 252 26.88 -4.69 8.77
N PRO A 253 27.62 -4.63 9.89
CA PRO A 253 27.97 -5.82 10.67
C PRO A 253 26.75 -6.50 11.32
N ARG A 254 25.61 -5.82 11.38
CA ARG A 254 24.36 -6.33 11.96
C ARG A 254 23.38 -6.85 10.91
N TYR A 255 23.74 -6.80 9.62
CA TYR A 255 22.96 -7.44 8.57
C TYR A 255 22.85 -8.95 8.83
N ASN A 256 21.63 -9.48 8.86
CA ASN A 256 21.40 -10.91 9.07
C ASN A 256 20.76 -11.52 7.81
N PRO A 257 21.50 -12.20 6.92
CA PRO A 257 20.96 -12.78 5.69
C PRO A 257 19.91 -13.87 5.94
N LEU A 258 19.95 -14.53 7.10
CA LEU A 258 19.07 -15.66 7.45
C LEU A 258 17.75 -15.23 8.11
N ARG A 259 17.52 -13.94 8.32
CA ARG A 259 16.26 -13.46 8.90
C ARG A 259 15.11 -13.77 7.95
N VAL A 260 14.11 -14.48 8.46
CA VAL A 260 12.90 -14.82 7.68
C VAL A 260 11.89 -13.66 7.78
N ALA A 261 11.14 -13.44 6.70
CA ALA A 261 9.99 -12.54 6.69
C ALA A 261 8.97 -12.94 7.77
N ALA A 262 8.20 -11.96 8.28
CA ALA A 262 7.00 -12.28 9.05
C ALA A 262 6.01 -13.05 8.15
N ARG A 263 5.27 -14.02 8.70
CA ARG A 263 4.37 -14.85 7.88
C ARG A 263 3.21 -14.00 7.36
N VAL A 264 2.61 -14.38 6.23
CA VAL A 264 1.45 -13.66 5.64
C VAL A 264 0.27 -13.54 6.63
N GLN A 265 0.05 -14.53 7.50
CA GLN A 265 -0.96 -14.46 8.57
C GLN A 265 -0.66 -13.35 9.59
N ASP A 266 0.62 -13.03 9.81
CA ASP A 266 1.06 -11.93 10.66
C ASP A 266 0.79 -10.58 10.00
N LYS A 267 0.69 -10.48 8.66
CA LYS A 267 0.49 -9.21 7.94
C LYS A 267 -0.89 -8.59 8.20
N LYS A 268 -1.98 -9.36 8.14
CA LYS A 268 -3.34 -8.84 8.43
C LYS A 268 -3.49 -8.47 9.90
N ALA A 269 -2.98 -9.31 10.81
CA ALA A 269 -2.98 -9.05 12.25
C ALA A 269 -2.08 -7.85 12.61
N MET A 270 -0.90 -7.74 11.99
CA MET A 270 0.00 -6.61 12.21
C MET A 270 -0.55 -5.33 11.61
N LEU A 271 -1.01 -5.27 10.34
CA LEU A 271 -1.67 -4.06 9.80
C LEU A 271 -2.83 -3.62 10.70
N LYS A 272 -3.64 -4.58 11.19
CA LYS A 272 -4.65 -4.29 12.21
C LYS A 272 -4.02 -3.65 13.44
N GLN A 273 -2.95 -4.22 14.03
CA GLN A 273 -2.21 -3.65 15.17
C GLN A 273 -1.56 -2.29 14.88
N ILE A 274 -0.93 -2.07 13.72
CA ILE A 274 -0.29 -0.80 13.33
C ILE A 274 -1.30 0.33 13.49
N PHE A 275 -2.48 0.11 12.93
CA PHE A 275 -3.48 1.15 12.83
C PHE A 275 -4.49 1.15 14.01
N THR A 276 -4.59 0.09 14.84
CA THR A 276 -5.45 0.08 16.04
C THR A 276 -4.83 0.76 17.27
N VAL A 277 -3.52 1.05 17.28
CA VAL A 277 -2.81 1.57 18.46
C VAL A 277 -3.19 3.01 18.84
N GLU A 278 -3.86 3.77 17.97
CA GLU A 278 -4.30 5.14 18.30
C GLU A 278 -5.46 5.22 19.30
N GLN A 279 -6.19 4.12 19.57
CA GLN A 279 -7.28 4.15 20.56
C GLN A 279 -6.81 4.29 22.01
N GLN A 280 -5.63 3.79 22.39
CA GLN A 280 -5.20 3.84 23.80
C GLN A 280 -4.67 5.20 24.24
N LYS A 281 -4.15 6.04 23.33
CA LYS A 281 -3.72 7.41 23.67
C LYS A 281 -4.89 8.40 23.72
N ALA A 282 -5.91 8.22 22.88
CA ALA A 282 -7.09 9.09 22.89
C ALA A 282 -8.05 8.82 24.06
N SER A 283 -8.12 7.58 24.57
CA SER A 283 -8.98 7.25 25.72
C SER A 283 -8.37 7.60 27.09
N CYS A 284 -7.06 7.85 27.17
CA CYS A 284 -6.41 8.31 28.41
C CYS A 284 -6.39 9.84 28.58
N ALA A 285 -6.79 10.61 27.56
CA ALA A 285 -6.91 12.07 27.64
C ALA A 285 -8.33 12.55 27.98
N LEU A 286 -9.27 11.63 28.21
CA LEU A 286 -10.68 11.90 28.49
C LEU A 286 -11.19 11.19 29.76
N LEU A 287 -10.30 10.83 30.68
CA LEU A 287 -10.61 10.47 32.07
C LEU A 287 -9.83 11.41 33.00
#